data_AF-A0ABD0JPI6-F1
#
_entry.id   AF-A0ABD0JPI6-F1
#
_cell.length_a   1.000
_cell.length_b   1.000
_cell.length_c   1.000
_cell.angle_alpha   90.00
_cell.angle_beta   90.00
_cell.angle_gamma   90.00
#
_symmetry.space_group_name_H-M   'P 1'
#
loop_
_entity.id
_entity.type
_entity.pdbx_description
1 polymer ?
#
loop_
_entity_poly.entity_id
_entity_poly.type
_entity_poly.pdbx_seq_one_letter_code
_entity_poly.pdbx_strand_id
1 'polypeptide(L)'
;MRTALPPAPTYHGKQRVYMPSNLASTGFVYVRHDAHRHPLQRPYDGPFRIIDTNDKFYTLDINGRSEKVSVDRLKAAFVTPLTTS
;
A
#
# COMPACT_ATOMS: atom_id res chain seq x y z
N MET A 1 37.86 -14.91 35.35
CA MET A 1 37.19 -14.15 34.25
C MET A 1 35.84 -14.79 34.00
N ARG A 2 34.74 -14.02 34.01
CA ARG A 2 33.39 -14.54 33.70
C ARG A 2 33.14 -14.33 32.22
N THR A 3 33.00 -15.41 31.46
CA THR A 3 32.65 -15.34 30.04
C THR A 3 31.16 -15.05 29.94
N ALA A 4 30.79 -13.86 29.43
CA ALA A 4 29.40 -13.52 29.13
C ALA A 4 29.12 -13.85 27.67
N LEU A 5 28.12 -14.71 27.42
CA LEU A 5 27.60 -14.93 26.08
C LEU A 5 26.49 -13.90 25.79
N PRO A 6 26.44 -13.35 24.56
CA PRO A 6 25.35 -12.44 24.19
C PRO A 6 24.00 -13.17 24.23
N PRO A 7 22.91 -12.48 24.61
CA PRO A 7 21.58 -13.06 24.57
C PRO A 7 21.18 -13.42 23.13
N ALA A 8 20.39 -14.49 23.00
CA ALA A 8 19.89 -14.93 21.69
C ALA A 8 19.09 -13.81 21.00
N PRO A 9 19.23 -13.63 19.68
CA PRO A 9 18.52 -12.59 18.96
C PRO A 9 17.00 -12.82 19.00
N THR A 10 16.25 -11.79 19.39
CA THR A 10 14.79 -11.78 19.31
C THR A 10 14.34 -11.50 17.87
N TYR A 11 13.53 -12.40 17.30
CA TYR A 11 12.97 -12.24 15.96
C TYR A 11 11.75 -11.31 15.97
N HIS A 12 11.92 -10.09 15.46
CA HIS A 12 10.85 -9.08 15.38
C HIS A 12 10.02 -9.15 14.07
N GLY A 13 10.16 -10.20 13.26
CA GLY A 13 9.56 -10.27 11.91
C GLY A 13 8.06 -10.58 11.82
N LYS A 14 7.38 -10.84 12.95
CA LYS A 14 5.93 -11.16 12.98
C LYS A 14 5.04 -9.96 13.32
N GLN A 15 5.44 -8.75 12.93
CA GLN A 15 4.58 -7.59 13.16
C GLN A 15 3.39 -7.64 12.18
N ARG A 16 2.17 -7.65 12.72
CA ARG A 16 0.96 -7.47 11.90
C ARG A 16 1.07 -6.13 11.19
N VAL A 17 1.07 -6.15 9.86
CA VAL A 17 1.04 -4.93 9.06
C VAL A 17 -0.32 -4.29 9.26
N TYR A 18 -0.33 -3.00 9.60
CA TYR A 18 -1.56 -2.25 9.72
C TYR A 18 -2.19 -2.13 8.32
N MET A 19 -3.28 -2.86 8.09
CA MET A 19 -4.05 -2.77 6.86
C MET A 19 -5.24 -1.85 7.12
N PRO A 20 -5.33 -0.69 6.47
CA PRO A 20 -6.52 0.15 6.56
C PRO A 20 -7.74 -0.67 6.17
N SER A 21 -8.74 -0.75 7.06
CA SER A 21 -9.99 -1.52 6.90
C SER A 21 -10.69 -1.28 5.56
N ASN A 22 -10.47 -0.11 4.99
CA ASN A 22 -11.17 0.37 3.81
C ASN A 22 -10.59 -0.23 2.53
N LEU A 23 -9.30 -0.57 2.48
CA LEU A 23 -8.63 -1.04 1.26
C LEU A 23 -9.10 -2.42 0.80
N ALA A 24 -9.47 -3.30 1.74
CA ALA A 24 -9.96 -4.64 1.42
C ALA A 24 -11.33 -4.62 0.71
N SER A 25 -12.10 -3.53 0.86
CA SER A 25 -13.45 -3.40 0.29
C SER A 25 -13.50 -2.46 -0.93
N THR A 26 -12.38 -1.85 -1.34
CA THR A 26 -12.34 -0.91 -2.47
C THR A 26 -11.84 -1.58 -3.73
N GLY A 27 -12.48 -1.37 -4.88
CA GLY A 27 -11.96 -1.83 -6.18
C GLY A 27 -10.86 -0.93 -6.76
N PHE A 28 -10.72 0.29 -6.25
CA PHE A 28 -9.80 1.30 -6.75
C PHE A 28 -9.02 1.97 -5.61
N VAL A 29 -7.77 2.34 -5.89
CA VAL A 29 -6.88 2.99 -4.91
C VAL A 29 -6.06 4.10 -5.55
N TYR A 30 -5.73 5.10 -4.74
CA TYR A 30 -4.74 6.12 -5.04
C TYR A 30 -3.36 5.69 -4.56
N VAL A 31 -2.34 5.93 -5.38
CA VAL A 31 -0.93 5.61 -5.07
C VAL A 31 -0.17 6.89 -4.73
N ARG A 32 0.53 6.90 -3.60
CA ARG A 32 1.36 8.03 -3.17
C ARG A 32 2.68 8.07 -3.94
N HIS A 33 3.05 9.26 -4.40
CA HIS A 33 4.37 9.54 -4.97
C HIS A 33 5.34 10.03 -3.88
N ASP A 34 6.30 9.18 -3.50
CA ASP A 34 7.29 9.48 -2.44
C ASP A 34 8.54 10.23 -2.96
N ALA A 35 8.65 10.46 -4.28
CA ALA A 35 9.77 11.16 -4.89
C ALA A 35 9.72 12.69 -4.64
N HIS A 36 10.79 13.40 -5.02
CA HIS A 36 10.81 14.86 -5.01
C HIS A 36 9.69 15.39 -5.92
N ARG A 37 8.85 16.28 -5.38
CA ARG A 37 7.67 16.80 -6.06
C ARG A 37 7.91 18.22 -6.53
N HIS A 38 7.42 18.55 -7.72
CA HIS A 38 7.35 19.94 -8.14
C HIS A 38 6.31 20.71 -7.31
N PRO A 39 6.45 22.05 -7.19
CA PRO A 39 5.40 22.88 -6.59
C PRO A 39 4.05 22.57 -7.23
N LEU A 40 3.00 22.44 -6.40
CA LEU A 40 1.61 22.17 -6.80
C LEU A 40 1.35 20.79 -7.45
N GLN A 41 2.31 19.87 -7.44
CA GLN A 41 2.08 18.49 -7.88
C GLN A 41 1.24 17.72 -6.85
N ARG A 42 0.22 16.99 -7.32
CA ARG A 42 -0.61 16.16 -6.45
C ARG A 42 0.24 15.05 -5.80
N PRO A 43 0.07 14.78 -4.50
CA PRO A 43 0.84 13.76 -3.78
C PRO A 43 0.43 12.32 -4.13
N TYR A 44 -0.75 12.15 -4.73
CA TYR A 44 -1.27 10.87 -5.13
C TYR A 44 -1.70 10.90 -6.59
N ASP A 45 -1.49 9.78 -7.27
CA ASP A 45 -1.93 9.55 -8.63
C ASP A 45 -3.05 8.52 -8.67
N GLY A 46 -3.98 8.77 -9.62
CA GLY A 46 -5.01 7.88 -10.16
C GLY A 46 -5.92 7.16 -9.16
N PRO A 47 -7.21 6.93 -9.47
CA PRO A 47 -7.83 5.71 -8.99
C PRO A 47 -7.36 4.55 -9.89
N PHE A 48 -6.41 3.75 -9.40
CA PHE A 48 -5.94 2.55 -10.08
C PHE A 48 -6.77 1.34 -9.65
N ARG A 49 -7.08 0.47 -10.60
CA ARG A 49 -7.83 -0.76 -10.33
C ARG A 49 -6.94 -1.76 -9.61
N ILE A 50 -7.46 -2.38 -8.56
CA ILE A 50 -6.80 -3.49 -7.90
C ILE A 50 -7.01 -4.77 -8.72
N ILE A 51 -5.91 -5.45 -9.05
CA ILE A 51 -5.89 -6.77 -9.69
C ILE A 51 -5.84 -7.87 -8.63
N ASP A 52 -4.98 -7.70 -7.61
CA ASP A 52 -4.75 -8.70 -6.56
C ASP A 52 -4.37 -8.02 -5.22
N THR A 53 -4.70 -8.68 -4.10
CA THR A 53 -4.52 -8.16 -2.74
C THR A 53 -3.68 -9.10 -1.89
N ASN A 54 -2.70 -8.57 -1.17
CA ASN A 54 -1.89 -9.29 -0.18
C ASN A 54 -1.81 -8.48 1.12
N ASP A 55 -1.29 -9.10 2.19
CA ASP A 55 -1.15 -8.48 3.52
C ASP A 55 -0.21 -7.26 3.52
N LYS A 56 0.76 -7.24 2.60
CA LYS A 56 1.83 -6.21 2.56
C LYS A 56 1.82 -5.35 1.30
N PHE A 57 1.21 -5.82 0.24
CA PHE A 57 1.21 -5.14 -1.06
C PHE A 57 -0.04 -5.48 -1.86
N TYR A 58 -0.36 -4.62 -2.82
CA TYR A 58 -1.43 -4.83 -3.79
C TYR A 58 -0.83 -4.83 -5.19
N THR A 59 -1.41 -5.60 -6.08
CA THR A 59 -1.10 -5.53 -7.52
C THR A 59 -2.15 -4.65 -8.18
N LEU A 60 -1.71 -3.57 -8.82
CA LEU A 60 -2.55 -2.57 -9.46
C LEU A 60 -2.40 -2.62 -10.97
N ASP A 61 -3.47 -2.28 -11.69
CA ASP A 61 -3.40 -1.96 -13.11
C ASP A 61 -3.08 -0.47 -13.29
N ILE A 62 -1.84 -0.18 -13.67
CA ILE A 62 -1.33 1.15 -13.95
C ILE A 62 -1.01 1.23 -15.43
N ASN A 63 -1.84 1.94 -16.20
CA ASN A 63 -1.68 2.13 -17.64
C ASN A 63 -1.54 0.81 -18.43
N GLY A 64 -2.30 -0.23 -18.07
CA GLY A 64 -2.26 -1.55 -18.71
C GLY A 64 -1.11 -2.44 -18.26
N ARG A 65 -0.40 -2.05 -17.19
CA ARG A 65 0.69 -2.83 -16.59
C ARG A 65 0.35 -3.19 -15.15
N SER A 66 0.63 -4.43 -14.79
CA SER A 66 0.53 -4.90 -13.41
C SER A 66 1.72 -4.43 -12.59
N GLU A 67 1.48 -3.58 -11.58
CA GLU A 67 2.53 -3.06 -10.69
C GLU A 67 2.22 -3.42 -9.23
N LYS A 68 3.25 -3.81 -8.46
CA LYS A 68 3.11 -4.13 -7.03
C LYS A 68 3.44 -2.91 -6.16
N VAL A 69 2.50 -2.53 -5.30
CA VAL A 69 2.62 -1.35 -4.44
C VAL A 69 2.39 -1.74 -2.97
N SER A 70 3.29 -1.33 -2.07
CA SER A 70 3.12 -1.52 -0.62
C SER A 70 1.86 -0.81 -0.10
N VAL A 71 1.20 -1.43 0.87
CA VAL A 71 0.02 -0.87 1.58
C VAL A 71 0.28 0.53 2.12
N ASP A 72 1.51 0.84 2.55
CA ASP A 72 1.86 2.15 3.14
C ASP A 72 1.75 3.32 2.15
N ARG A 73 1.75 3.03 0.84
CA ARG A 73 1.62 4.02 -0.23
C ARG A 73 0.20 4.09 -0.81
N LEU A 74 -0.73 3.29 -0.29
CA LEU A 74 -2.08 3.19 -0.83
C LEU A 74 -3.08 3.98 0.00
N LYS A 75 -4.01 4.61 -0.70
CA LYS A 75 -5.20 5.23 -0.12
C LYS A 75 -6.42 4.74 -0.87
N ALA A 76 -7.46 4.30 -0.15
CA ALA A 76 -8.73 3.89 -0.75
C ALA A 76 -9.31 4.98 -1.65
N ALA A 77 -9.74 4.61 -2.86
CA ALA A 77 -10.50 5.50 -3.74
C ALA A 77 -11.99 5.16 -3.65
N PHE A 78 -12.77 6.10 -3.15
CA PHE A 78 -14.23 6.00 -3.16
C PHE A 78 -14.75 6.52 -4.49
N VAL A 79 -14.80 5.63 -5.49
CA VAL A 79 -15.53 5.91 -6.74
C VAL A 79 -17.00 5.61 -6.50
N THR A 80 -17.84 6.65 -6.47
CA THR A 80 -19.29 6.46 -6.57
C THR A 80 -19.59 5.92 -7.97
N PRO A 81 -20.29 4.77 -8.11
CA PRO A 81 -20.79 4.39 -9.41
C PRO A 81 -21.76 5.50 -9.86
N LEU A 82 -21.50 6.09 -11.03
CA LEU A 82 -22.44 6.98 -11.68
C LEU A 82 -23.65 6.12 -12.06
N THR A 83 -24.69 6.13 -11.23
CA THR A 83 -25.95 5.43 -11.53
C THR A 83 -26.50 6.00 -12.83
N THR A 84 -26.42 5.24 -13.91
CA THR A 84 -27.14 5.53 -15.15
C THR A 84 -28.62 5.23 -14.87
N SER A 85 -29.46 6.26 -14.80
CA SER A 85 -30.91 6.15 -14.97
C SER A 85 -31.28 6.15 -16.44
#